data_AF-A0A268U7T1-F1
#
_entry.id   AF-A0A268U7T1-F1
#
_cell.length_a   1.000
_cell.length_b   1.000
_cell.length_c   1.000
_cell.angle_alpha   90.00
_cell.angle_beta   90.00
_cell.angle_gamma   90.00
#
_symmetry.space_group_name_H-M   'P 1'
#
loop_
_entity.id
_entity.type
_entity.pdbx_description
1 polymer ?
#
loop_
_entity_poly.entity_id
_entity_poly.type
_entity_poly.pdbx_seq_one_letter_code
_entity_poly.pdbx_strand_id
1 'polypeptide(L)'
;MISLLKEVFSNAIFIKPTLTLSQWSNTYRVLSQESSALFGKFQALSYQIEPMNAISNPDIREVVLMWGAQLGKSEILNNTIGYYIHQNPSPILFLLPSEDMAEDYSKRRLAPMFRDTPELNQLINYYQSRKF
;
A
#
# COMPACT_ATOMS: atom_id res chain seq x y z
N MET A 1 1.59 29.25 21.62
CA MET A 1 1.00 28.23 22.52
C MET A 1 -0.40 27.81 22.06
N ILE A 2 -1.34 28.73 21.86
CA ILE A 2 -2.71 28.42 21.37
C ILE A 2 -2.72 27.85 19.93
N SER A 3 -1.81 28.30 19.06
CA SER A 3 -1.68 27.81 17.68
C SER A 3 -1.28 26.33 17.61
N LEU A 4 -0.26 25.95 18.38
CA LEU A 4 0.22 24.57 18.47
C LEU A 4 -0.88 23.63 18.98
N LEU A 5 -1.64 24.06 19.99
CA LEU A 5 -2.69 23.25 20.58
C LEU A 5 -3.86 23.03 19.60
N LYS A 6 -4.22 24.06 18.81
CA LYS A 6 -5.20 23.93 17.72
C LYS A 6 -4.74 22.98 16.62
N GLU A 7 -3.47 23.04 16.24
CA GLU A 7 -2.87 22.18 15.21
C GLU A 7 -2.86 20.71 15.66
N VAL A 8 -2.37 20.44 16.88
CA VAL A 8 -2.36 19.09 17.47
C VAL A 8 -3.78 18.55 17.62
N PHE A 9 -4.73 19.37 18.06
CA PHE A 9 -6.12 18.97 18.23
C PHE A 9 -6.81 18.69 16.88
N SER A 10 -6.56 19.52 15.86
CA SER A 10 -7.05 19.31 14.49
C SER A 10 -6.52 18.01 13.90
N ASN A 11 -5.23 17.71 14.12
CA ASN A 11 -4.60 16.47 13.66
C ASN A 11 -5.12 15.25 14.44
N ALA A 12 -5.42 15.40 15.73
CA ALA A 12 -5.95 14.32 16.57
C ALA A 12 -7.39 13.93 16.23
N ILE A 13 -8.21 14.88 15.75
CA ILE A 13 -9.60 14.65 15.36
C ILE A 13 -9.73 14.29 13.87
N PHE A 14 -8.65 14.39 13.09
CA PHE A 14 -8.69 14.10 11.66
C PHE A 14 -9.14 12.65 11.41
N ILE A 15 -10.39 12.52 10.97
CA ILE A 15 -10.93 11.25 10.50
C ILE A 15 -10.41 11.07 9.09
N LYS A 16 -9.53 10.09 8.93
CA LYS A 16 -8.98 9.74 7.64
C LYS A 16 -10.10 9.35 6.65
N PRO A 17 -10.08 9.89 5.41
CA PRO A 17 -11.08 9.53 4.43
C PRO A 17 -11.00 8.04 4.08
N THR A 18 -12.15 7.37 4.09
CA THR A 18 -12.29 5.99 3.66
C THR A 18 -12.16 5.92 2.14
N LEU A 19 -11.06 5.36 1.66
CA LEU A 19 -10.81 5.14 0.24
C LEU A 19 -10.96 3.67 -0.11
N THR A 20 -11.37 3.38 -1.34
CA THR A 20 -11.15 2.06 -1.95
C THR A 20 -9.66 1.88 -2.26
N LEU A 21 -9.23 0.64 -2.47
CA LEU A 21 -7.85 0.32 -2.83
C LEU A 21 -7.41 1.04 -4.10
N SER A 22 -8.26 1.08 -5.13
CA SER A 22 -7.93 1.76 -6.39
C SER A 22 -7.79 3.28 -6.22
N GLN A 23 -8.64 3.90 -5.40
CA GLN A 23 -8.55 5.33 -5.08
C GLN A 23 -7.28 5.62 -4.26
N TRP A 24 -6.98 4.80 -3.26
CA TRP A 24 -5.77 4.93 -2.47
C TRP A 24 -4.52 4.80 -3.33
N SER A 25 -4.45 3.78 -4.19
CA SER A 25 -3.29 3.57 -5.06
C SER A 25 -3.11 4.73 -6.05
N ASN A 26 -4.17 5.21 -6.69
CA ASN A 26 -4.07 6.38 -7.58
C ASN A 26 -3.72 7.68 -6.85
N THR A 27 -3.95 7.75 -5.53
CA THR A 27 -3.66 8.97 -4.75
C THR A 27 -2.23 8.98 -4.24
N TYR A 28 -1.79 7.87 -3.63
CA TYR A 28 -0.58 7.84 -2.80
C TYR A 28 0.54 6.96 -3.35
N ARG A 29 0.23 5.88 -4.08
CA ARG A 29 1.24 4.89 -4.49
C ARG A 29 2.25 5.48 -5.49
N VAL A 30 3.54 5.26 -5.23
CA VAL A 30 4.65 5.68 -6.11
C VAL A 30 5.47 4.46 -6.54
N LEU A 31 5.49 4.16 -7.84
CA LEU A 31 6.30 3.10 -8.43
C LEU A 31 7.79 3.47 -8.40
N SER A 32 8.58 2.66 -7.69
CA SER A 32 10.03 2.83 -7.53
C SER A 32 10.76 2.55 -8.84
N GLN A 33 11.82 3.33 -9.12
CA GLN A 33 12.60 3.24 -10.36
C GLN A 33 13.26 1.87 -10.53
N GLU A 34 13.67 1.22 -9.44
CA GLU A 34 14.29 -0.11 -9.51
C GLU A 34 13.25 -1.22 -9.80
N SER A 35 11.95 -0.93 -9.68
CA SER A 35 10.86 -1.93 -9.74
C SER A 35 9.99 -1.85 -11.00
N SER A 36 9.97 -0.71 -11.69
CA SER A 36 9.07 -0.44 -12.82
C SER A 36 9.71 0.51 -13.84
N ALA A 37 9.53 0.20 -15.12
CA ALA A 37 9.88 1.11 -16.22
C ALA A 37 8.98 2.36 -16.27
N LEU A 38 7.74 2.23 -15.78
CA LEU A 38 6.78 3.32 -15.59
C LEU A 38 6.91 3.85 -14.15
N PHE A 39 8.08 4.38 -13.80
CA PHE A 39 8.33 4.92 -12.47
C PHE A 39 7.51 6.20 -12.23
N GLY A 40 7.26 6.51 -10.95
CA GLY A 40 6.47 7.67 -10.54
C GLY A 40 5.07 7.30 -10.06
N LYS A 41 4.13 8.24 -10.15
CA LYS A 41 2.80 8.06 -9.56
C LYS A 41 2.05 6.91 -10.23
N PHE A 42 1.58 5.95 -9.43
CA PHE A 42 0.80 4.83 -9.93
C PHE A 42 -0.51 5.32 -10.56
N GLN A 43 -0.83 4.76 -11.72
CA GLN A 43 -2.11 4.96 -12.38
C GLN A 43 -2.74 3.61 -12.67
N ALA A 44 -3.94 3.38 -12.14
CA ALA A 44 -4.65 2.14 -12.35
C ALA A 44 -5.10 2.02 -13.81
N LEU A 45 -4.80 0.89 -14.44
CA LEU A 45 -5.42 0.52 -15.71
C LEU A 45 -6.86 0.05 -15.47
N SER A 46 -7.72 0.22 -16.47
CA SER A 46 -9.17 -0.05 -16.36
C SER A 46 -9.48 -1.43 -15.78
N TYR A 47 -8.76 -2.45 -16.23
CA TYR A 47 -8.93 -3.83 -15.78
C TYR A 47 -8.43 -4.10 -14.35
N GLN A 48 -7.61 -3.22 -13.76
CA GLN A 48 -7.12 -3.36 -12.39
C GLN A 48 -8.07 -2.75 -11.36
N ILE A 49 -8.97 -1.86 -11.77
CA ILE A 49 -9.83 -1.07 -10.87
C ILE A 49 -10.81 -1.98 -10.12
N GLU A 50 -11.54 -2.84 -10.83
CA GLU A 50 -12.56 -3.69 -10.23
C GLU A 50 -11.96 -4.71 -9.24
N PRO A 51 -10.89 -5.45 -9.58
CA PRO A 51 -10.19 -6.32 -8.63
C PRO A 51 -9.73 -5.60 -7.38
N MET A 52 -9.17 -4.39 -7.53
CA MET A 52 -8.73 -3.61 -6.39
C MET A 52 -9.91 -3.20 -5.51
N ASN A 53 -11.00 -2.72 -6.10
CA ASN A 53 -12.19 -2.32 -5.35
C ASN A 53 -12.81 -3.51 -4.61
N ALA A 54 -12.84 -4.69 -5.23
CA ALA A 54 -13.29 -5.92 -4.60
C ALA A 54 -12.45 -6.28 -3.37
N ILE A 55 -11.12 -6.16 -3.44
CA ILE A 55 -10.21 -6.43 -2.31
C ILE A 55 -10.45 -5.48 -1.12
N SER A 56 -10.78 -4.21 -1.37
CA SER A 56 -11.09 -3.24 -0.32
C SER A 56 -12.55 -3.23 0.13
N ASN A 57 -13.41 -4.09 -0.44
CA ASN A 57 -14.81 -4.15 -0.06
C ASN A 57 -14.97 -4.97 1.24
N PRO A 58 -15.49 -4.39 2.34
CA PRO A 58 -15.63 -5.09 3.62
C PRO A 58 -16.61 -6.29 3.57
N ASP A 59 -17.51 -6.32 2.59
CA ASP A 59 -18.49 -7.40 2.40
C ASP A 59 -17.88 -8.61 1.65
N ILE A 60 -16.69 -8.46 1.07
CA ILE A 60 -16.00 -9.51 0.33
C ILE A 60 -14.88 -10.09 1.20
N ARG A 61 -14.90 -11.41 1.40
CA ARG A 61 -13.90 -12.13 2.21
C ARG A 61 -12.77 -12.74 1.40
N GLU A 62 -13.04 -13.09 0.14
CA GLU A 62 -12.10 -13.78 -0.73
C GLU A 62 -12.20 -13.21 -2.15
N VAL A 63 -11.04 -12.95 -2.75
CA VAL A 63 -10.92 -12.50 -4.14
C VAL A 63 -9.93 -13.43 -4.84
N VAL A 64 -10.40 -14.13 -5.86
CA VAL A 64 -9.57 -15.01 -6.69
C VAL A 64 -9.34 -14.35 -8.05
N LEU A 65 -8.08 -14.12 -8.40
CA LEU A 65 -7.69 -13.48 -9.66
C LEU A 65 -7.13 -14.51 -10.63
N MET A 66 -7.90 -14.83 -11.68
CA MET A 66 -7.36 -15.48 -12.88
C MET A 66 -6.78 -14.42 -13.80
N TRP A 67 -5.46 -14.43 -13.98
CA TRP A 67 -4.76 -13.28 -14.57
C TRP A 67 -3.75 -13.69 -15.63
N GLY A 68 -3.64 -12.88 -16.68
CA GLY A 68 -2.60 -13.03 -17.70
C GLY A 68 -1.18 -12.75 -17.16
N ALA A 69 -0.18 -13.25 -17.86
CA ALA A 69 1.22 -12.90 -17.56
C ALA A 69 1.47 -11.40 -17.81
N GLN A 70 2.35 -10.79 -17.00
CA GLN A 70 2.83 -9.40 -17.19
C GLN A 70 1.76 -8.28 -17.19
N LEU A 71 0.52 -8.56 -16.78
CA LEU A 71 -0.56 -7.57 -16.70
C LEU A 71 -0.65 -6.87 -15.32
N GLY A 72 0.47 -6.66 -14.63
CA GLY A 72 0.50 -5.87 -13.39
C GLY A 72 -0.19 -6.48 -12.17
N LYS A 73 -0.40 -7.81 -12.11
CA LYS A 73 -0.98 -8.48 -10.93
C LYS A 73 -0.18 -8.26 -9.65
N SER A 74 1.15 -8.19 -9.76
CA SER A 74 2.03 -7.93 -8.63
C SER A 74 1.80 -6.54 -8.04
N GLU A 75 1.49 -5.54 -8.87
CA GLU A 75 1.18 -4.19 -8.38
C GLU A 75 -0.18 -4.14 -7.68
N ILE A 76 -1.17 -4.93 -8.11
CA ILE A 76 -2.43 -5.08 -7.35
C ILE A 76 -2.12 -5.60 -5.94
N LEU A 77 -1.33 -6.67 -5.82
CA LEU A 77 -0.97 -7.25 -4.51
C LEU A 77 -0.13 -6.29 -3.64
N ASN A 78 0.83 -5.58 -4.24
CA ASN A 78 1.63 -4.56 -3.55
C ASN A 78 0.75 -3.43 -3.03
N ASN A 79 -0.19 -2.95 -3.87
CA ASN A 79 -1.14 -1.93 -3.48
C ASN A 79 -2.02 -2.42 -2.33
N THR A 80 -2.47 -3.68 -2.34
CA THR A 80 -3.23 -4.28 -1.24
C THR A 80 -2.46 -4.18 0.08
N ILE A 81 -1.18 -4.57 0.10
CA ILE A 81 -0.33 -4.48 1.29
C ILE A 81 -0.24 -3.03 1.78
N GLY A 82 0.10 -2.10 0.89
CA GLY A 82 0.21 -0.68 1.23
C GLY A 82 -1.12 -0.09 1.72
N TYR A 83 -2.23 -0.46 1.10
CA TYR A 83 -3.56 -0.02 1.50
C TYR A 83 -3.90 -0.48 2.91
N TYR A 84 -3.70 -1.75 3.24
CA TYR A 84 -4.00 -2.24 4.60
C TYR A 84 -3.04 -1.63 5.63
N ILE A 85 -1.76 -1.43 5.31
CA ILE A 85 -0.85 -0.70 6.21
C ILE A 85 -1.36 0.72 6.49
N HIS A 86 -1.89 1.40 5.48
CA HIS A 86 -2.29 2.80 5.59
C HIS A 86 -3.73 2.95 6.11
N GLN A 87 -4.73 2.41 5.41
CA GLN A 87 -6.16 2.66 5.62
C GLN A 87 -6.78 1.80 6.72
N ASN A 88 -6.37 0.54 6.86
CA ASN A 88 -6.92 -0.37 7.85
C ASN A 88 -5.82 -1.28 8.44
N PRO A 89 -4.96 -0.75 9.33
CA PRO A 89 -3.82 -1.48 9.86
C PRO A 89 -4.23 -2.81 10.50
N SER A 90 -3.81 -3.91 9.88
CA SER A 90 -4.10 -5.28 10.32
C SER A 90 -2.87 -6.18 10.11
N PRO A 91 -2.81 -7.36 10.75
CA PRO A 91 -1.82 -8.37 10.38
C PRO A 91 -1.96 -8.77 8.91
N ILE A 92 -0.84 -8.86 8.19
CA ILE A 92 -0.79 -9.24 6.77
C ILE A 92 0.20 -10.40 6.63
N LEU A 93 -0.25 -11.49 5.99
CA LEU A 93 0.60 -12.62 5.59
C LEU A 93 0.71 -12.64 4.07
N PHE A 94 1.94 -12.53 3.55
CA PHE A 94 2.22 -12.63 2.12
C PHE A 94 3.06 -13.89 1.86
N LEU A 95 2.50 -14.83 1.10
CA LEU A 95 3.12 -16.12 0.81
C LEU A 95 3.61 -16.16 -0.63
N LEU A 96 4.83 -16.69 -0.81
CA LEU A 96 5.43 -16.98 -2.11
C LEU A 96 5.90 -18.43 -2.14
N PRO A 97 6.14 -19.02 -3.34
CA PRO A 97 6.38 -20.46 -3.44
C PRO A 97 7.68 -20.96 -2.80
N SER A 98 8.67 -20.10 -2.59
CA SER A 98 9.94 -20.45 -1.93
C SER A 98 10.45 -19.32 -1.04
N GLU A 99 11.32 -19.66 -0.09
CA GLU A 99 11.96 -18.71 0.82
C GLU A 99 12.82 -17.69 0.07
N ASP A 100 13.64 -18.12 -0.88
CA ASP A 100 14.46 -17.22 -1.70
C ASP A 100 13.62 -16.20 -2.45
N MET A 101 12.47 -16.62 -3.00
CA MET A 101 11.53 -15.70 -3.65
C MET A 101 10.93 -14.71 -2.66
N ALA A 102 10.60 -15.16 -1.44
CA ALA A 102 10.08 -14.30 -0.40
C ALA A 102 11.10 -13.25 0.06
N GLU A 103 12.35 -13.66 0.27
CA GLU A 103 13.42 -12.77 0.68
C GLU A 103 13.74 -11.73 -0.42
N ASP A 104 13.84 -12.18 -1.67
CA ASP A 104 14.08 -11.29 -2.81
C ASP A 104 12.93 -10.28 -2.99
N TYR A 105 11.69 -10.74 -2.89
CA TYR A 105 10.51 -9.88 -3.04
C TYR A 105 10.44 -8.82 -1.93
N SER A 106 10.74 -9.22 -0.70
CA SER A 106 10.80 -8.29 0.44
C SER A 106 11.81 -7.17 0.20
N LYS A 107 13.05 -7.52 -0.18
CA LYS A 107 14.14 -6.56 -0.37
C LYS A 107 14.00 -5.71 -1.63
N ARG A 108 13.54 -6.29 -2.74
CA ARG A 108 13.55 -5.63 -4.06
C ARG A 108 12.21 -5.02 -4.47
N ARG A 109 11.10 -5.40 -3.83
CA ARG A 109 9.76 -4.88 -4.17
C ARG A 109 9.15 -4.10 -3.02
N LEU A 110 9.02 -4.73 -1.85
CA LEU A 110 8.31 -4.13 -0.73
C LEU A 110 9.11 -2.99 -0.08
N ALA A 111 10.41 -3.20 0.20
CA ALA A 111 11.23 -2.18 0.83
C ALA A 111 11.32 -0.87 0.00
N PRO A 112 11.56 -0.90 -1.33
CA PRO A 112 11.50 0.30 -2.17
C PRO A 112 10.11 0.94 -2.19
N MET A 113 9.03 0.14 -2.27
CA MET A 113 7.66 0.66 -2.22
C MET A 113 7.40 1.44 -0.93
N PHE A 114 7.82 0.90 0.21
CA PHE A 114 7.66 1.54 1.51
C PHE A 114 8.48 2.81 1.62
N ARG A 115 9.71 2.82 1.09
CA ARG A 115 10.58 3.99 1.04
C ARG A 115 9.95 5.12 0.23
N ASP A 116 9.46 4.81 -0.97
CA ASP A 116 9.08 5.81 -1.97
C ASP A 116 7.61 6.27 -1.85
N THR A 117 6.78 5.55 -1.09
CA THR A 117 5.41 5.96 -0.78
C THR A 117 5.40 6.69 0.57
N PRO A 118 5.29 8.03 0.62
CA PRO A 118 5.49 8.81 1.84
C PRO A 118 4.62 8.36 3.02
N GLU A 119 3.36 8.03 2.75
CA GLU A 119 2.38 7.60 3.74
C GLU A 119 2.77 6.26 4.38
N LEU A 120 3.44 5.37 3.63
CA LEU A 120 3.95 4.10 4.16
C LEU A 120 5.27 4.29 4.90
N ASN A 121 6.16 5.11 4.33
CA ASN A 121 7.45 5.43 4.92
C ASN A 121 7.29 5.96 6.35
N GLN A 122 6.40 6.93 6.53
CA GLN A 122 6.13 7.53 7.84
C GLN A 122 5.67 6.49 8.87
N LEU A 123 4.76 5.58 8.50
CA LEU A 123 4.24 4.56 9.40
C LEU A 123 5.29 3.50 9.77
N ILE A 124 6.09 3.07 8.79
CA ILE A 124 7.10 2.03 8.99
C ILE A 124 8.29 2.55 9.81
N ASN A 125 8.80 3.74 9.49
CA ASN A 125 9.91 4.34 10.22
C ASN A 125 9.51 4.77 11.64
N TYR A 126 8.27 5.23 11.83
CA TYR A 126 7.72 5.49 13.16
C TYR A 126 7.72 4.24 14.05
N TYR A 127 7.44 3.06 13.48
CA TYR A 127 7.48 1.81 14.24
C TYR A 127 8.91 1.39 14.60
N GLN A 128 9.88 1.63 13.72
CA GLN A 128 11.29 1.30 13.97
C GLN A 128 11.91 2.16 15.08
N SER A 129 11.52 3.43 15.20
CA SER A 129 12.05 4.34 16.24
C SER A 129 11.54 4.04 17.65
N ARG A 130 10.47 3.25 17.80
CA ARG A 130 9.90 2.83 19.10
C ARG A 130 10.50 1.55 19.67
N LYS A 131 11.45 0.91 18.98
CA LYS A 131 12.14 -0.31 19.46
C LYS A 131 13.31 -0.05 20.43
N PHE A 132 13.22 0.99 21.26
CA PHE A 132 14.18 1.30 22.32
C PHE A 132 13.51 1.28 23.69
#